data_AF-A0A0A9H4U1-F1
#
_entry.id   AF-A0A0A9H4U1-F1
#
_cell.length_a   1.000
_cell.length_b   1.000
_cell.length_c   1.000
_cell.angle_alpha   90.00
_cell.angle_beta   90.00
_cell.angle_gamma   90.00
#
_symmetry.space_group_name_H-M   'P 1'
#
loop_
_entity.id
_entity.type
_entity.pdbx_description
1 polymer ?
#
loop_
_entity_poly.entity_id
_entity_poly.type
_entity_poly.pdbx_seq_one_letter_code
_entity_poly.pdbx_strand_id
1 'polypeptide(L)'
;MGLSQVITDKLRLHVTYRVSAWVRAGSGGHGRYHVNVCLAVDNQWVNGGQVEADGDQWYEIKGAFKLEKQPSKVTAYVQGPPPGVDLRVMGLQIYPVDRKACFEYLKEKTDKVKKRDIILKFQGSNAANLLGSSVRIQQTENSFAFGSCIARRNIENEDFAGFFCEELQLGCI
;
A
#
# COMPACT_ATOMS: atom_id res chain seq x y z
N MET A 1 2.31 18.16 22.52
CA MET A 1 1.39 17.02 22.29
C MET A 1 0.50 17.36 21.10
N GLY A 2 0.37 16.46 20.14
CA GLY A 2 -0.37 16.69 18.88
C GLY A 2 -1.86 16.41 18.97
N LEU A 3 -2.53 16.38 17.82
CA LEU A 3 -3.95 16.05 17.70
C LEU A 3 -4.18 14.59 18.12
N SER A 4 -5.23 14.33 18.91
CA SER A 4 -5.53 12.97 19.37
C SER A 4 -7.02 12.67 19.48
N GLN A 5 -7.39 11.41 19.28
CA GLN A 5 -8.77 10.94 19.40
C GLN A 5 -8.81 9.49 19.92
N VAL A 6 -9.67 9.23 20.90
CA VAL A 6 -9.98 7.86 21.35
C VAL A 6 -10.89 7.19 20.33
N ILE A 7 -10.51 5.99 19.89
CA ILE A 7 -11.22 5.24 18.83
C ILE A 7 -11.48 3.77 19.20
N THR A 8 -11.33 3.39 20.47
CA THR A 8 -11.43 2.01 20.96
C THR A 8 -12.68 1.27 20.46
N ASP A 9 -13.83 1.92 20.54
CA ASP A 9 -15.16 1.40 20.20
C ASP A 9 -15.39 1.22 18.68
N LYS A 10 -14.55 1.85 17.85
CA LYS A 10 -14.63 1.79 16.38
C LYS A 10 -13.80 0.65 15.78
N LEU A 11 -12.95 0.02 16.60
CA LEU A 11 -11.99 -0.97 16.15
C LEU A 11 -12.47 -2.40 16.44
N ARG A 12 -12.17 -3.30 15.50
CA ARG A 12 -12.43 -4.74 15.60
C ARG A 12 -11.13 -5.51 15.55
N LEU A 13 -11.08 -6.60 16.30
CA LEU A 13 -9.93 -7.50 16.28
C LEU A 13 -9.76 -8.19 14.94
N HIS A 14 -8.50 -8.44 14.61
CA HIS A 14 -8.08 -9.15 13.40
C HIS A 14 -8.49 -8.50 12.08
N VAL A 15 -9.00 -7.27 12.10
CA VAL A 15 -9.29 -6.47 10.91
C VAL A 15 -8.08 -5.59 10.59
N THR A 16 -7.66 -5.58 9.32
CA THR A 16 -6.66 -4.62 8.84
C THR A 16 -7.34 -3.27 8.66
N TYR A 17 -6.82 -2.24 9.30
CA TYR A 17 -7.25 -0.86 9.12
C TYR A 17 -6.22 -0.11 8.29
N ARG A 18 -6.68 0.65 7.28
CA ARG A 18 -5.85 1.62 6.55
C ARG A 18 -5.96 2.99 7.19
N VAL A 19 -4.85 3.69 7.15
CA VAL A 19 -4.70 5.07 7.59
C VAL A 19 -4.31 5.90 6.37
N SER A 20 -5.05 6.98 6.13
CA SER A 20 -4.71 8.01 5.15
C SER A 20 -4.90 9.38 5.78
N ALA A 21 -3.96 10.29 5.53
CA ALA A 21 -4.07 11.68 5.91
C ALA A 21 -3.20 12.52 4.99
N TRP A 22 -3.63 13.74 4.71
CA TRP A 22 -2.78 14.75 4.10
C TRP A 22 -2.19 15.63 5.18
N VAL A 23 -0.88 15.84 5.14
CA VAL A 23 -0.15 16.66 6.11
C VAL A 23 0.72 17.71 5.42
N ARG A 24 0.90 18.85 6.09
CA ARG A 24 1.81 19.91 5.66
C ARG A 24 2.40 20.57 6.91
N ALA A 25 3.72 20.72 6.95
CA ALA A 25 4.39 21.42 8.04
C ALA A 25 4.34 22.95 7.82
N GLY A 26 4.44 23.73 8.88
CA GLY A 26 4.36 25.20 8.83
C GLY A 26 5.69 25.85 8.48
N SER A 27 5.62 27.14 8.14
CA SER A 27 6.77 28.00 7.85
C SER A 27 7.48 28.41 9.15
N GLY A 28 8.25 27.50 9.74
CA GLY A 28 9.13 27.76 10.90
C GLY A 28 10.61 27.47 10.63
N GLY A 29 10.94 27.02 9.42
CA GLY A 29 12.31 26.72 8.98
C GLY A 29 12.31 25.97 7.64
N HIS A 30 13.43 26.04 6.90
CA HIS A 30 13.66 25.31 5.64
C HIS A 30 13.98 23.82 5.89
N GLY A 31 13.11 23.12 6.63
CA GLY A 31 13.33 21.74 7.05
C GLY A 31 12.20 20.81 6.62
N ARG A 32 12.55 19.56 6.32
CA ARG A 32 11.60 18.45 6.25
C ARG A 32 11.45 17.88 7.65
N TYR A 33 10.21 17.65 8.07
CA TYR A 33 9.90 17.14 9.40
C TYR A 33 9.25 15.77 9.30
N HIS A 34 9.66 14.87 10.19
CA HIS A 34 9.02 13.58 10.31
C HIS A 34 7.64 13.74 10.93
N VAL A 35 6.59 13.42 10.18
CA VAL A 35 5.19 13.44 10.63
C VAL A 35 4.66 12.02 10.62
N ASN A 36 4.01 11.61 11.70
CA ASN A 36 3.46 10.27 11.83
C ASN A 36 2.05 10.26 12.41
N VAL A 37 1.28 9.26 11.97
CA VAL A 37 0.07 8.81 12.65
C VAL A 37 0.44 7.59 13.47
N CYS A 38 0.20 7.63 14.78
CA CYS A 38 0.49 6.53 15.68
C CYS A 38 -0.69 6.23 16.59
N LEU A 39 -0.81 4.98 17.04
CA LEU A 39 -1.83 4.57 17.99
C LEU A 39 -1.17 4.18 19.31
N ALA A 40 -1.67 4.73 20.41
CA ALA A 40 -1.40 4.19 21.75
C ALA A 40 -2.45 3.13 22.06
N VAL A 41 -2.03 1.87 22.11
CA VAL A 41 -2.84 0.69 22.40
C VAL A 41 -2.37 0.15 23.75
N ASP A 42 -3.13 0.38 24.82
CA ASP A 42 -2.78 -0.05 26.19
C ASP A 42 -1.33 0.30 26.59
N ASN A 43 -0.92 1.54 26.29
CA ASN A 43 0.42 2.09 26.50
C ASN A 43 1.53 1.54 25.59
N GLN A 44 1.20 0.75 24.57
CA GLN A 44 2.13 0.38 23.50
C GLN A 44 1.89 1.21 22.25
N TRP A 45 2.97 1.65 21.61
CA TRP A 45 2.90 2.40 20.37
C TRP A 45 2.81 1.47 19.17
N VAL A 46 1.82 1.72 18.32
CA VAL A 46 1.66 1.08 17.01
C VAL A 46 1.81 2.14 15.92
N ASN A 47 2.72 1.90 14.97
CA ASN A 47 2.89 2.78 13.82
C ASN A 47 1.66 2.67 12.89
N GLY A 48 1.05 3.80 12.60
CA GLY A 48 -0.09 3.93 11.69
C GLY A 48 0.25 4.55 10.33
N GLY A 49 1.49 4.96 10.10
CA GLY A 49 1.99 5.60 8.87
C GLY A 49 2.85 6.82 9.18
N GLN A 50 3.82 7.12 8.32
CA GLN A 50 4.71 8.26 8.46
C GLN A 50 5.16 8.84 7.12
N VAL A 51 5.56 10.11 7.13
CA VAL A 51 6.10 10.82 5.96
C VAL A 51 7.02 11.95 6.42
N GLU A 52 7.96 12.34 5.56
CA GLU A 52 8.69 13.60 5.71
C GLU A 52 7.97 14.72 4.96
N ALA A 53 7.45 15.69 5.70
CA ALA A 53 6.71 16.82 5.15
C ALA A 53 7.44 18.15 5.39
N ASP A 54 7.43 19.02 4.40
CA ASP A 54 7.84 20.42 4.50
C ASP A 54 6.64 21.36 4.46
N GLY A 55 6.92 22.65 4.33
CA GLY A 55 5.91 23.70 4.25
C GLY A 55 5.46 24.10 2.87
N ASP A 56 5.94 23.47 1.80
CA ASP A 56 5.65 23.90 0.43
C ASP A 56 4.39 23.24 -0.12
N GLN A 57 4.19 21.95 0.16
CA GLN A 57 3.09 21.15 -0.38
C GLN A 57 2.43 20.22 0.65
N TRP A 58 1.36 19.56 0.22
CA TRP A 58 0.70 18.52 1.01
C TRP A 58 1.30 17.16 0.70
N TYR A 59 1.60 16.40 1.74
CA TYR A 59 2.13 15.04 1.67
C TYR A 59 1.12 14.05 2.19
N GLU A 60 0.94 12.92 1.51
CA GLU A 60 0.03 11.87 1.94
C GLU A 60 0.73 10.88 2.87
N ILE A 61 0.24 10.76 4.10
CA ILE A 61 0.58 9.65 4.99
C ILE A 61 -0.25 8.45 4.58
N LYS A 62 0.43 7.34 4.31
CA LYS A 62 -0.18 6.03 4.10
C LYS A 62 0.35 5.06 5.15
N GLY A 63 -0.56 4.32 5.76
CA GLY A 63 -0.16 3.20 6.60
C GLY A 63 -1.30 2.24 6.84
N ALA A 64 -0.98 1.19 7.59
CA ALA A 64 -1.95 0.19 7.96
C ALA A 64 -1.54 -0.46 9.28
N PHE A 65 -2.54 -0.83 10.07
CA PHE A 65 -2.34 -1.59 11.30
C PHE A 65 -3.42 -2.66 11.47
N LYS A 66 -3.14 -3.61 12.36
CA LYS A 66 -4.06 -4.68 12.75
C LYS A 66 -3.86 -4.93 14.24
N LEU A 67 -4.97 -5.08 14.95
CA LEU A 67 -4.96 -5.43 16.37
C LEU A 67 -5.09 -6.95 16.53
N GLU A 68 -4.14 -7.54 17.26
CA GLU A 68 -4.11 -8.99 17.53
C GLU A 68 -4.75 -9.35 18.87
N LYS A 69 -4.69 -8.43 19.85
CA LYS A 69 -5.23 -8.62 21.20
C LYS A 69 -6.28 -7.55 21.48
N GLN A 70 -7.30 -7.91 22.27
CA GLN A 70 -8.36 -6.99 22.69
C GLN A 70 -7.75 -5.83 23.48
N PRO A 71 -7.79 -4.59 22.97
CA PRO A 71 -7.28 -3.46 23.73
C PRO A 71 -8.30 -2.99 24.76
N SER A 72 -7.82 -2.44 25.88
CA SER A 72 -8.65 -1.70 26.83
C SER A 72 -8.90 -0.26 26.37
N LYS A 73 -7.90 0.39 25.76
CA LYS A 73 -7.99 1.75 25.22
C LYS A 73 -7.07 1.91 24.02
N VAL A 74 -7.64 2.49 22.95
CA VAL A 74 -6.89 2.91 21.77
C VAL A 74 -7.08 4.39 21.52
N THR A 75 -5.97 5.13 21.47
CA THR A 75 -5.97 6.55 21.12
C THR A 75 -5.09 6.75 19.90
N ALA A 76 -5.64 7.32 18.83
CA ALA A 76 -4.89 7.73 17.65
C ALA A 76 -4.31 9.12 17.86
N TYR A 77 -3.09 9.33 17.38
CA TYR A 77 -2.37 10.60 17.43
C TYR A 77 -1.84 10.96 16.06
N VAL A 78 -1.80 12.25 15.76
CA VAL A 78 -0.97 12.82 14.68
C VAL A 78 0.10 13.67 15.34
N GLN A 79 1.37 13.32 15.09
CA GLN A 79 2.53 13.93 15.72
C GLN A 79 3.59 14.24 14.67
N GLY A 80 4.60 15.04 15.01
CA GLY A 80 5.73 15.22 14.13
C GLY A 80 6.63 16.39 14.47
N PRO A 81 6.34 17.59 13.94
CA PRO A 81 7.31 18.67 13.94
C PRO A 81 7.58 19.21 15.36
N PRO A 82 8.76 19.81 15.57
CA PRO A 82 9.15 20.32 16.87
C PRO A 82 8.24 21.46 17.33
N PRO A 83 8.23 21.78 18.64
CA PRO A 83 7.52 22.94 19.15
C PRO A 83 7.88 24.21 18.37
N GLY A 84 6.87 24.98 17.95
CA GLY A 84 7.05 26.20 17.15
C GLY A 84 6.88 26.02 15.64
N VAL A 85 6.68 24.79 15.15
CA VAL A 85 6.33 24.51 13.75
C VAL A 85 4.89 24.02 13.69
N ASP A 86 4.05 24.71 12.91
CA ASP A 86 2.66 24.32 12.74
C ASP A 86 2.54 22.99 12.00
N LEU A 87 1.55 22.17 12.34
CA LEU A 87 1.19 20.98 11.57
C LEU A 87 -0.25 21.10 11.09
N ARG A 88 -0.44 21.12 9.77
CA ARG A 88 -1.76 21.08 9.14
C ARG A 88 -2.08 19.65 8.74
N VAL A 89 -3.29 19.21 9.05
CA VAL A 89 -3.80 17.87 8.75
C VAL A 89 -5.14 18.00 8.05
N MET A 90 -5.34 17.22 6.99
CA MET A 90 -6.57 17.20 6.22
C MET A 90 -6.95 15.75 5.88
N GLY A 91 -8.25 15.45 5.96
CA GLY A 91 -8.79 14.17 5.52
C GLY A 91 -8.23 12.96 6.25
N LEU A 92 -7.93 13.06 7.55
CA LEU A 92 -7.52 11.89 8.34
C LEU A 92 -8.64 10.85 8.35
N GLN A 93 -8.34 9.66 7.82
CA GLN A 93 -9.25 8.55 7.73
C GLN A 93 -8.58 7.30 8.28
N ILE A 94 -9.29 6.60 9.16
CA ILE A 94 -8.95 5.24 9.61
C ILE A 94 -10.15 4.37 9.25
N TYR A 95 -9.97 3.44 8.33
CA TYR A 95 -11.08 2.64 7.79
C TYR A 95 -10.67 1.17 7.64
N PRO A 96 -11.61 0.23 7.86
CA PRO A 96 -11.34 -1.19 7.69
C PRO A 96 -11.12 -1.52 6.21
N VAL A 97 -10.16 -2.40 5.94
CA VAL A 97 -9.94 -2.95 4.61
C VAL A 97 -10.88 -4.11 4.39
N ASP A 98 -11.74 -4.01 3.38
CA ASP A 98 -12.44 -5.16 2.85
C ASP A 98 -11.47 -5.99 2.01
N ARG A 99 -11.00 -7.10 2.61
CA ARG A 99 -10.05 -8.00 1.94
C ARG A 99 -10.65 -8.69 0.72
N LYS A 100 -11.96 -9.00 0.73
CA LYS A 100 -12.62 -9.65 -0.41
C LYS A 100 -12.71 -8.67 -1.56
N ALA A 101 -13.16 -7.44 -1.29
CA ALA A 101 -13.19 -6.40 -2.31
C ALA A 101 -11.78 -6.01 -2.81
N CYS A 102 -10.75 -5.92 -1.94
CA CYS A 102 -9.34 -5.70 -2.35
C CYS A 102 -8.93 -6.80 -3.33
N PHE A 103 -9.20 -8.06 -2.98
CA PHE A 103 -8.80 -9.20 -3.79
C PHE A 103 -9.54 -9.25 -5.13
N GLU A 104 -10.85 -9.03 -5.15
CA GLU A 104 -11.64 -8.99 -6.39
C GLU A 104 -11.19 -7.85 -7.31
N TYR A 105 -10.98 -6.64 -6.76
CA TYR A 105 -10.45 -5.51 -7.49
C TYR A 105 -9.05 -5.79 -8.06
N LEU A 106 -8.15 -6.34 -7.23
CA LEU A 106 -6.82 -6.71 -7.68
C LEU A 106 -6.88 -7.78 -8.76
N LYS A 107 -7.72 -8.79 -8.60
CA LYS A 107 -7.93 -9.84 -9.60
C LYS A 107 -8.41 -9.25 -10.93
N GLU A 108 -9.37 -8.32 -10.90
CA GLU A 108 -9.84 -7.62 -12.10
C GLU A 108 -8.71 -6.82 -12.78
N LYS A 109 -7.91 -6.07 -11.99
CA LYS A 109 -6.76 -5.32 -12.50
C LYS A 109 -5.70 -6.24 -13.10
N THR A 110 -5.38 -7.33 -12.40
CA THR A 110 -4.49 -8.38 -12.90
C THR A 110 -5.04 -8.99 -14.19
N ASP A 111 -6.34 -9.25 -14.29
CA ASP A 111 -6.94 -9.82 -15.50
C ASP A 111 -6.90 -8.87 -16.70
N LYS A 112 -6.90 -7.55 -16.49
CA LYS A 112 -6.70 -6.55 -17.57
C LYS A 112 -5.27 -6.52 -18.09
N VAL A 113 -4.28 -6.71 -17.23
CA VAL A 113 -2.85 -6.67 -17.60
C VAL A 113 -2.36 -8.03 -18.07
N LYS A 114 -2.90 -9.11 -17.51
CA LYS A 114 -2.59 -10.48 -17.90
C LYS A 114 -3.07 -10.70 -19.32
N LYS A 115 -2.14 -10.70 -20.27
CA LYS A 115 -2.37 -11.22 -21.61
C LYS A 115 -2.67 -12.72 -21.47
N ARG A 116 -3.95 -13.08 -21.36
CA ARG A 116 -4.41 -14.48 -21.34
C ARG A 116 -4.47 -15.05 -22.75
N ASP A 117 -4.44 -16.39 -22.80
CA ASP A 117 -4.62 -17.32 -23.91
C ASP A 117 -4.38 -16.77 -25.32
N ILE A 118 -3.21 -17.10 -25.87
CA ILE A 118 -2.90 -16.87 -27.28
C ILE A 118 -3.65 -17.93 -28.09
N ILE A 119 -4.77 -17.54 -28.71
CA ILE A 119 -5.47 -18.39 -29.67
C ILE A 119 -4.80 -18.21 -31.03
N LEU A 120 -3.95 -19.17 -31.42
CA LEU A 120 -3.37 -19.22 -32.76
C LEU A 120 -4.36 -19.89 -33.72
N LYS A 121 -4.93 -19.11 -34.64
CA LYS A 121 -5.77 -19.62 -35.73
C LYS A 121 -4.92 -19.75 -36.99
N PHE A 122 -4.80 -20.96 -37.51
CA PHE A 122 -4.12 -21.24 -38.77
C PHE A 122 -5.16 -21.50 -39.86
N GLN A 123 -5.05 -20.82 -41.00
CA GLN A 123 -5.93 -21.01 -42.14
C GLN A 123 -5.07 -21.50 -43.32
N GLY A 124 -5.34 -22.71 -43.81
CA GLY A 124 -4.60 -23.32 -44.92
C GLY A 124 -5.50 -23.52 -46.14
N SER A 125 -5.00 -23.20 -47.33
CA SER A 125 -5.73 -23.42 -48.61
C SER A 125 -5.64 -24.86 -49.11
N ASN A 126 -4.72 -25.69 -48.59
CA ASN A 126 -4.57 -27.10 -48.93
C ASN A 126 -4.07 -27.90 -47.71
N ALA A 127 -4.84 -28.90 -47.28
CA ALA A 127 -4.54 -29.74 -46.11
C ALA A 127 -3.23 -30.55 -46.23
N ALA A 128 -2.70 -30.72 -47.44
CA ALA A 128 -1.46 -31.44 -47.72
C ALA A 128 -0.18 -30.74 -47.20
N ASN A 129 -0.21 -29.43 -46.96
CA ASN A 129 0.98 -28.64 -46.57
C ASN A 129 1.12 -28.44 -45.04
N LEU A 130 0.22 -29.01 -44.24
CA LEU A 130 0.27 -28.88 -42.76
C LEU A 130 1.07 -30.01 -42.09
N LEU A 131 1.29 -31.13 -42.79
CA LEU A 131 2.13 -32.23 -42.32
C LEU A 131 3.61 -31.79 -42.30
N GLY A 132 4.12 -31.51 -41.10
CA GLY A 132 5.53 -31.12 -40.87
C GLY A 132 5.76 -29.66 -40.48
N SER A 133 4.70 -28.83 -40.39
CA SER A 133 4.84 -27.47 -39.86
C SER A 133 4.99 -27.49 -38.33
N SER A 134 5.98 -26.76 -37.80
CA SER A 134 6.20 -26.63 -36.35
C SER A 134 6.03 -25.18 -35.88
N VAL A 135 5.36 -24.99 -34.75
CA VAL A 135 5.19 -23.68 -34.10
C VAL A 135 6.08 -23.67 -32.87
N ARG A 136 7.01 -22.70 -32.80
CA ARG A 136 7.86 -22.49 -31.62
C ARG A 136 7.46 -21.18 -30.96
N ILE A 137 7.02 -21.26 -29.72
CA ILE A 137 6.77 -20.09 -28.88
C ILE A 137 8.05 -19.83 -28.09
N GLN A 138 8.64 -18.65 -28.24
CA GLN A 138 9.80 -18.22 -27.48
C GLN A 138 9.46 -16.94 -26.72
N GLN A 139 9.56 -17.00 -25.40
CA GLN A 139 9.35 -15.84 -24.55
C GLN A 139 10.59 -14.94 -24.61
N THR A 140 10.44 -13.71 -25.09
CA THR A 140 11.54 -12.75 -25.29
C THR A 140 11.76 -11.84 -24.09
N GLU A 141 10.75 -11.66 -23.24
CA GLU A 141 10.79 -10.82 -22.04
C GLU A 141 10.07 -11.50 -20.86
N ASN A 142 10.61 -11.34 -19.66
CA ASN A 142 10.10 -11.93 -18.42
C ASN A 142 9.45 -10.91 -17.47
N SER A 143 9.13 -9.71 -17.96
CA SER A 143 8.47 -8.68 -17.17
C SER A 143 6.96 -8.87 -17.20
N PHE A 144 6.39 -9.25 -16.08
CA PHE A 144 4.95 -9.13 -15.85
C PHE A 144 4.74 -8.71 -14.40
N ALA A 145 3.93 -7.66 -14.20
CA ALA A 145 3.60 -7.17 -12.87
C ALA A 145 2.63 -8.14 -12.18
N PHE A 146 3.13 -9.25 -11.64
CA PHE A 146 2.33 -10.04 -10.69
C PHE A 146 2.40 -9.38 -9.33
N GLY A 147 1.26 -8.84 -8.88
CA GLY A 147 1.17 -8.31 -7.52
C GLY A 147 1.64 -9.35 -6.50
N SER A 148 2.70 -9.02 -5.79
CA SER A 148 3.25 -9.83 -4.71
C SER A 148 2.84 -9.21 -3.37
N CYS A 149 2.72 -10.04 -2.35
CA CYS A 149 2.47 -9.58 -0.98
C CYS A 149 3.80 -9.60 -0.22
N ILE A 150 4.25 -8.43 0.23
CA ILE A 150 5.40 -8.36 1.13
C ILE A 150 4.90 -8.47 2.56
N ALA A 151 5.36 -9.48 3.28
CA ALA A 151 5.08 -9.57 4.70
C ALA A 151 5.69 -8.35 5.41
N ARG A 152 5.00 -7.79 6.42
CA ARG A 152 5.51 -6.63 7.19
C ARG A 152 6.96 -6.81 7.65
N ARG A 153 7.33 -8.01 8.10
CA ARG A 153 8.70 -8.37 8.52
C ARG A 153 9.77 -8.27 7.42
N ASN A 154 9.36 -8.31 6.15
CA ASN A 154 10.26 -8.25 5.00
C ASN A 154 10.33 -6.84 4.40
N ILE A 155 9.47 -5.90 4.84
CA ILE A 155 9.43 -4.53 4.32
C ILE A 155 10.64 -3.70 4.76
N GLU A 156 11.31 -4.13 5.83
CA GLU A 156 12.55 -3.52 6.35
C GLU A 156 13.80 -3.98 5.59
N ASN A 157 13.68 -4.97 4.70
CA ASN A 157 14.77 -5.37 3.85
C ASN A 157 14.78 -4.49 2.60
N GLU A 158 15.78 -3.62 2.51
CA GLU A 158 15.91 -2.62 1.42
C GLU A 158 16.02 -3.26 0.04
N ASP A 159 16.67 -4.43 -0.10
CA ASP A 159 16.77 -5.15 -1.37
C ASP A 159 15.40 -5.66 -1.84
N PHE A 160 14.60 -6.21 -0.91
CA PHE A 160 13.24 -6.62 -1.22
C PHE A 160 12.32 -5.42 -1.47
N ALA A 161 12.44 -4.34 -0.70
CA ALA A 161 11.64 -3.14 -0.91
C ALA A 161 11.95 -2.47 -2.26
N GLY A 162 13.22 -2.40 -2.64
CA GLY A 162 13.69 -1.85 -3.92
C GLY A 162 13.15 -2.65 -5.10
N PHE A 163 13.31 -3.98 -5.07
CA PHE A 163 12.75 -4.87 -6.10
C PHE A 163 11.23 -4.68 -6.26
N PHE A 164 10.48 -4.57 -5.16
CA PHE A 164 9.03 -4.37 -5.22
C PHE A 164 8.65 -3.02 -5.83
N CYS A 165 9.40 -1.94 -5.55
CA CYS A 165 9.12 -0.62 -6.10
C CYS A 165 9.42 -0.52 -7.60
N GLU A 166 10.41 -1.26 -8.10
CA GLU A 166 10.82 -1.23 -9.50
C GLU A 166 9.96 -2.15 -10.39
N GLU A 167 9.57 -3.33 -9.89
CA GLU A 167 8.98 -4.39 -10.73
C GLU A 167 7.45 -4.57 -10.58
N LEU A 168 6.82 -4.01 -9.54
CA LEU A 168 5.42 -4.32 -9.21
C LEU A 168 4.46 -3.14 -9.29
N GLN A 169 3.39 -3.31 -10.07
CA GLN A 169 2.37 -2.28 -10.31
C GLN A 169 1.15 -2.37 -9.36
N LEU A 170 0.99 -3.46 -8.60
CA LEU A 170 -0.18 -3.75 -7.75
C LEU A 170 0.25 -4.47 -6.46
N GLY A 171 -0.30 -4.07 -5.30
CA GLY A 171 -0.08 -4.77 -4.02
C GLY A 171 -1.21 -4.53 -3.01
N CYS A 172 -1.57 -5.54 -2.21
CA CYS A 172 -2.26 -5.36 -0.91
C CYS A 172 -1.23 -5.71 0.20
N ILE A 173 -1.18 -4.90 1.27
CA ILE A 173 -0.45 -5.16 2.52
C ILE A 173 -1.37 -5.90 3.50
#